data_AF-A0A847F545-F1
#
_entry.id   AF-A0A847F545-F1
#
_cell.length_a   1.000
_cell.length_b   1.000
_cell.length_c   1.000
_cell.angle_alpha   90.00
_cell.angle_beta   90.00
_cell.angle_gamma   90.00
#
_symmetry.space_group_name_H-M   'P 1'
#
loop_
_entity.id
_entity.type
_entity.pdbx_description
1 polymer ?
#
loop_
_entity_poly.entity_id
_entity_poly.type
_entity_poly.pdbx_seq_one_letter_code
_entity_poly.pdbx_strand_id
1 'polypeptide(L)'
;MSDQPATLNLLLSAVHDASARPASLTRTHGDAMERLYRALGDTKASRIEIIELAIPHRTFALLREHLGIDPETVALYDIFPVSSRLDPSLYKLTGQFLAAEAIWTLEGQGQLGTAVLDVRVEVPEGWDRTPQELQKRLLQAGALEIEPQAIEAFKRVKASWDAMNTKA
;
A
#
# COMPACT_ATOMS: atom_id res chain seq x y z
N MET A 1 14.59 17.99 25.74
CA MET A 1 14.04 16.84 24.99
C MET A 1 12.89 17.40 24.18
N SER A 2 13.03 17.43 22.85
CA SER A 2 12.04 18.06 21.99
C SER A 2 10.77 17.22 21.98
N ASP A 3 9.72 17.76 22.58
CA ASP A 3 8.36 17.20 22.69
C ASP A 3 7.59 17.34 21.36
N GLN A 4 8.30 17.14 20.24
CA GLN A 4 7.65 17.18 18.94
C GLN A 4 6.92 15.84 18.73
N PRO A 5 5.60 15.87 18.48
CA PRO A 5 4.87 14.64 18.17
C PRO A 5 5.50 14.01 16.94
N ALA A 6 5.83 12.73 17.03
CA ALA A 6 6.39 11.97 15.91
C ALA A 6 5.51 12.14 14.66
N THR A 7 6.13 12.50 13.55
CA THR A 7 5.47 12.79 12.28
C THR A 7 5.10 11.47 11.62
N LEU A 8 3.83 11.05 11.73
CA LEU A 8 3.33 9.85 11.05
C LEU A 8 2.94 10.21 9.61
N ASN A 9 3.69 9.69 8.65
CA ASN A 9 3.32 9.74 7.23
C ASN A 9 2.80 8.36 6.80
N LEU A 10 1.69 8.36 6.07
CA LEU A 10 1.02 7.14 5.62
C LEU A 10 0.87 7.11 4.11
N LEU A 11 1.10 5.94 3.54
CA LEU A 11 0.73 5.59 2.17
C LEU A 11 -0.49 4.67 2.25
N LEU A 12 -1.58 5.05 1.60
CA LEU A 12 -2.75 4.22 1.36
C LEU A 12 -2.58 3.58 -0.01
N SER A 13 -1.97 2.40 -0.06
CA SER A 13 -1.72 1.71 -1.33
C SER A 13 -3.01 1.04 -1.81
N ALA A 14 -3.34 1.23 -3.08
CA ALA A 14 -4.52 0.70 -3.74
C ALA A 14 -4.12 -0.22 -4.89
N VAL A 15 -4.15 -1.53 -4.68
CA VAL A 15 -4.01 -2.51 -5.77
C VAL A 15 -5.35 -2.59 -6.47
N HIS A 16 -5.42 -2.29 -7.76
CA HIS A 16 -6.71 -2.26 -8.45
C HIS A 16 -6.68 -2.89 -9.84
N ASP A 17 -7.87 -3.26 -10.31
CA ASP A 17 -8.06 -3.72 -11.67
C ASP A 17 -7.82 -2.57 -12.65
N ALA A 18 -6.85 -2.74 -13.55
CA ALA A 18 -6.55 -1.76 -14.60
C ALA A 18 -7.73 -1.52 -15.57
N SER A 19 -8.69 -2.45 -15.63
CA SER A 19 -9.91 -2.34 -16.46
C SER A 19 -11.11 -1.73 -15.73
N ALA A 20 -10.98 -1.42 -14.44
CA ALA A 20 -12.07 -0.84 -13.66
C ALA A 20 -12.50 0.53 -14.20
N ARG A 21 -13.80 0.81 -14.11
CA ARG A 21 -14.32 2.13 -14.46
C ARG A 21 -13.78 3.18 -13.49
N PRO A 22 -13.29 4.34 -13.96
CA PRO A 22 -12.74 5.38 -13.09
C PRO A 22 -13.69 5.80 -11.96
N ALA A 23 -14.99 5.93 -12.25
CA ALA A 23 -15.99 6.28 -11.24
C ALA A 23 -16.12 5.24 -10.12
N SER A 24 -15.94 3.95 -10.43
CA SER A 24 -15.93 2.89 -9.41
C SER A 24 -14.71 3.02 -8.50
N LEU A 25 -13.53 3.27 -9.08
CA LEU A 25 -12.28 3.48 -8.33
C LEU A 25 -12.35 4.73 -7.44
N THR A 26 -12.86 5.85 -7.96
CA THR A 26 -13.01 7.08 -7.17
C THR A 26 -13.88 6.86 -5.94
N ARG A 27 -14.98 6.11 -6.09
CA ARG A 27 -15.84 5.76 -4.96
C ARG A 27 -15.10 4.92 -3.92
N THR A 28 -14.44 3.84 -4.34
CA THR A 28 -13.71 2.97 -3.41
C THR A 28 -12.53 3.67 -2.74
N HIS A 29 -11.88 4.62 -3.42
CA HIS A 29 -10.87 5.50 -2.81
C HIS A 29 -11.47 6.36 -1.69
N GLY A 30 -12.66 6.92 -1.93
CA GLY A 30 -13.41 7.67 -0.92
C GLY A 30 -13.72 6.81 0.31
N ASP A 31 -14.23 5.60 0.10
CA ASP A 31 -14.57 4.66 1.18
C ASP A 31 -13.32 4.24 1.98
N ALA A 32 -12.23 3.90 1.27
CA ALA A 32 -10.95 3.56 1.89
C ALA A 32 -10.37 4.74 2.67
N MET A 33 -10.51 5.95 2.14
CA MET A 33 -10.01 7.15 2.80
C MET A 33 -10.83 7.46 4.06
N GLU A 34 -12.16 7.39 3.99
CA GLU A 34 -13.02 7.53 5.15
C GLU A 34 -12.68 6.49 6.24
N ARG A 35 -12.47 5.24 5.83
CA ARG A 35 -12.03 4.18 6.75
C ARG A 35 -10.71 4.50 7.42
N LEU A 36 -9.71 5.00 6.70
CA LEU A 36 -8.43 5.37 7.29
C LEU A 36 -8.60 6.54 8.27
N TYR A 37 -9.43 7.54 7.95
CA TYR A 37 -9.75 8.60 8.90
C TYR A 37 -10.40 8.09 10.19
N ARG A 38 -11.32 7.11 10.08
CA ARG A 38 -11.87 6.42 11.27
C ARG A 38 -10.80 5.63 12.02
N ALA A 39 -9.89 4.96 11.31
CA ALA A 39 -8.82 4.17 11.89
C ALA A 39 -7.77 5.02 12.63
N LEU A 40 -7.53 6.25 12.15
CA LEU A 40 -6.62 7.21 12.78
C LEU A 40 -7.09 7.60 14.19
N GLY A 41 -8.40 7.79 14.38
CA GLY A 41 -8.95 8.30 15.65
C GLY A 41 -8.28 9.62 16.03
N ASP A 42 -7.67 9.68 17.21
CA ASP A 42 -6.92 10.86 17.68
C ASP A 42 -5.47 10.92 17.15
N THR A 43 -5.01 9.89 16.44
CA THR A 43 -3.65 9.84 15.89
C THR A 43 -3.54 10.81 14.72
N LYS A 44 -2.66 11.80 14.84
CA LYS A 44 -2.40 12.75 13.74
C LYS A 44 -1.44 12.14 12.74
N ALA A 45 -1.90 12.01 11.49
CA ALA A 45 -1.02 11.81 10.35
C ALA A 45 -0.62 13.19 9.79
N SER A 46 0.67 13.40 9.58
CA SER A 46 1.20 14.62 8.95
C SER A 46 1.01 14.61 7.44
N ARG A 47 0.91 13.41 6.86
CA ARG A 47 0.63 13.19 5.44
C ARG A 47 -0.08 11.86 5.24
N ILE A 48 -1.01 11.86 4.30
CA ILE A 48 -1.62 10.65 3.75
C ILE A 48 -1.62 10.79 2.24
N GLU A 49 -1.11 9.77 1.53
CA GLU A 49 -1.16 9.71 0.07
C GLU A 49 -1.75 8.40 -0.42
N ILE A 50 -2.69 8.49 -1.37
CA ILE A 50 -3.23 7.31 -2.05
C ILE A 50 -2.29 6.96 -3.20
N ILE A 51 -1.75 5.75 -3.17
CA ILE A 51 -0.80 5.27 -4.18
C ILE A 51 -1.43 4.10 -4.93
N GLU A 52 -1.75 4.32 -6.21
CA GLU A 52 -2.38 3.31 -7.05
C GLU A 52 -1.35 2.35 -7.67
N LEU A 53 -1.65 1.06 -7.63
CA LEU A 53 -0.98 0.00 -8.37
C LEU A 53 -2.00 -0.71 -9.25
N ALA A 54 -2.11 -0.28 -10.51
CA ALA A 54 -2.94 -0.93 -11.50
C ALA A 54 -2.32 -2.27 -11.90
N ILE A 55 -3.09 -3.36 -11.79
CA ILE A 55 -2.67 -4.69 -12.25
C ILE A 55 -3.66 -5.25 -13.27
N PRO A 56 -3.22 -6.18 -14.14
CA PRO A 56 -4.11 -6.77 -15.16
C PRO A 56 -5.34 -7.43 -14.52
N HIS A 57 -6.50 -7.31 -15.19
CA HIS A 57 -7.78 -7.86 -14.74
C HIS A 57 -7.68 -9.30 -14.24
N ARG A 58 -7.01 -10.17 -15.01
CA ARG A 58 -6.83 -11.58 -14.66
C ARG A 58 -6.06 -11.77 -13.35
N THR A 59 -4.98 -11.01 -13.16
CA THR A 59 -4.18 -11.00 -11.94
C THR A 59 -5.02 -10.55 -10.74
N PHE A 60 -5.80 -9.49 -10.92
CA PHE A 60 -6.66 -8.95 -9.87
C PHE A 60 -7.82 -9.90 -9.49
N ALA A 61 -8.42 -10.57 -10.48
CA ALA A 61 -9.47 -11.57 -10.25
C ALA A 61 -8.95 -12.74 -9.39
N LEU A 62 -7.77 -13.28 -9.73
CA LEU A 62 -7.13 -14.35 -8.94
C LEU A 62 -6.80 -13.91 -7.52
N LEU A 63 -6.29 -12.68 -7.36
CA LEU A 63 -5.97 -12.13 -6.05
C LEU A 63 -7.23 -12.01 -5.17
N ARG A 64 -8.35 -11.52 -5.73
CA ARG A 64 -9.61 -11.43 -4.99
C ARG A 64 -10.20 -12.80 -4.66
N GLU A 65 -10.16 -13.74 -5.59
CA GLU A 65 -10.62 -15.11 -5.37
C GLU A 65 -9.84 -15.76 -4.22
N HIS A 66 -8.51 -15.64 -4.23
CA HIS A 66 -7.64 -16.15 -3.17
C HIS A 66 -7.95 -15.53 -1.79
N LEU A 67 -8.25 -14.23 -1.76
CA LEU A 67 -8.59 -13.50 -0.53
C LEU A 67 -10.07 -13.66 -0.12
N GLY A 68 -10.89 -14.38 -0.89
CA GLY A 68 -12.33 -14.52 -0.62
C GLY A 68 -13.12 -13.21 -0.74
N ILE A 69 -12.67 -12.29 -1.59
CA ILE A 69 -13.23 -10.95 -1.74
C ILE A 69 -14.30 -10.93 -2.84
N ASP A 70 -15.31 -10.08 -2.67
CA ASP A 70 -16.44 -9.94 -3.59
C ASP A 70 -15.99 -9.73 -5.07
N PRO A 71 -16.56 -10.47 -6.04
CA PRO A 71 -16.32 -10.32 -7.48
C PRO A 71 -16.59 -8.92 -8.08
N GLU A 72 -17.32 -8.05 -7.39
CA GLU A 72 -17.58 -6.66 -7.77
C GLU A 72 -16.57 -5.69 -7.15
N THR A 73 -15.71 -6.15 -6.24
CA THR A 73 -14.62 -5.33 -5.69
C THR A 73 -13.62 -5.02 -6.80
N VAL A 74 -13.27 -3.74 -6.97
CA VAL A 74 -12.37 -3.26 -8.03
C VAL A 74 -10.99 -2.79 -7.53
N ALA A 75 -10.83 -2.63 -6.22
CA ALA A 75 -9.59 -2.21 -5.58
C ALA A 75 -9.44 -2.83 -4.18
N LEU A 76 -8.21 -3.14 -3.80
CA LEU A 76 -7.79 -3.63 -2.49
C LEU A 76 -6.85 -2.61 -1.86
N TYR A 77 -7.05 -2.34 -0.59
CA TYR A 77 -6.36 -1.26 0.12
C TYR A 77 -5.60 -1.78 1.33
N ASP A 78 -4.38 -1.30 1.51
CA ASP A 78 -3.66 -1.41 2.77
C ASP A 78 -2.88 -0.13 3.06
N ILE A 79 -2.47 0.02 4.32
CA ILE A 79 -1.75 1.20 4.79
C ILE A 79 -0.33 0.86 5.22
N PHE A 80 0.59 1.73 4.84
CA PHE A 80 2.01 1.59 5.14
C PHE A 80 2.55 2.88 5.76
N PRO A 81 3.42 2.78 6.79
CA PRO A 81 4.14 3.93 7.29
C PRO A 81 5.30 4.22 6.34
N VAL A 82 5.64 5.50 6.20
CA VAL A 82 6.81 5.92 5.41
C VAL A 82 7.62 6.93 6.20
N SER A 83 8.94 6.95 6.00
CA SER A 83 9.80 7.92 6.66
C SER A 83 9.37 9.36 6.37
N SER A 84 9.38 10.20 7.40
CA SER A 84 9.16 11.64 7.27
C SER A 84 10.26 12.35 6.48
N ARG A 85 11.40 11.69 6.29
CA ARG A 85 12.59 12.20 5.57
C ARG A 85 12.68 11.73 4.12
N LEU A 86 11.84 10.76 3.73
CA LEU A 86 11.86 10.24 2.36
C LEU A 86 11.41 11.35 1.40
N ASP A 87 12.15 11.50 0.30
CA ASP A 87 11.82 12.42 -0.78
C ASP A 87 10.40 12.12 -1.31
N PRO A 88 9.49 13.11 -1.36
CA PRO A 88 8.12 12.89 -1.85
C PRO A 88 8.04 12.32 -3.27
N SER A 89 9.04 12.55 -4.12
CA SER A 89 9.12 11.94 -5.45
C SER A 89 9.20 10.41 -5.43
N LEU A 90 9.61 9.82 -4.30
CA LEU A 90 9.72 8.38 -4.11
C LEU A 90 8.50 7.75 -3.43
N TYR A 91 7.50 8.53 -3.01
CA TYR A 91 6.30 7.99 -2.33
C TYR A 91 5.51 7.04 -3.23
N LYS A 92 5.34 7.42 -4.51
CA LYS A 92 4.66 6.57 -5.49
C LYS A 92 5.35 5.22 -5.66
N LEU A 93 6.66 5.23 -5.92
CA LEU A 93 7.42 3.98 -6.05
C LEU A 93 7.37 3.17 -4.76
N THR A 94 7.52 3.80 -3.60
CA THR A 94 7.49 3.13 -2.29
C THR A 94 6.15 2.43 -2.05
N GLY A 95 5.03 3.13 -2.24
CA GLY A 95 3.69 2.57 -2.04
C GLY A 95 3.36 1.45 -3.02
N GLN A 96 3.74 1.60 -4.30
CA GLN A 96 3.60 0.55 -5.31
C GLN A 96 4.49 -0.65 -5.01
N PHE A 97 5.73 -0.44 -4.59
CA PHE A 97 6.66 -1.52 -4.25
C PHE A 97 6.15 -2.34 -3.07
N LEU A 98 5.71 -1.70 -1.98
CA LEU A 98 5.19 -2.41 -0.81
C LEU A 98 3.95 -3.26 -1.16
N ALA A 99 3.06 -2.74 -2.01
CA ALA A 99 1.91 -3.49 -2.49
C ALA A 99 2.32 -4.64 -3.43
N ALA A 100 3.26 -4.41 -4.34
CA ALA A 100 3.75 -5.42 -5.27
C ALA A 100 4.52 -6.53 -4.56
N GLU A 101 5.33 -6.20 -3.54
CA GLU A 101 6.09 -7.15 -2.73
C GLU A 101 5.18 -8.16 -2.02
N ALA A 102 4.04 -7.70 -1.50
CA ALA A 102 3.02 -8.60 -0.94
C ALA A 102 2.50 -9.59 -1.99
N ILE A 103 2.21 -9.13 -3.21
CA ILE A 103 1.70 -9.98 -4.30
C ILE A 103 2.77 -10.97 -4.78
N TRP A 104 4.01 -10.52 -5.00
CA TRP A 104 5.13 -11.39 -5.36
C TRP A 104 5.44 -12.43 -4.29
N THR A 105 5.22 -12.09 -3.02
CA THR A 105 5.37 -13.04 -1.91
C THR A 105 4.32 -14.16 -1.98
N LEU A 106 3.06 -13.81 -2.26
CA LEU A 106 1.98 -14.81 -2.46
C LEU A 106 2.28 -15.73 -3.66
N GLU A 107 2.78 -15.15 -4.76
CA GLU A 107 3.22 -15.89 -5.94
C GLU A 107 4.37 -16.85 -5.62
N GLY A 108 5.42 -16.36 -4.95
CA GLY A 108 6.59 -17.17 -4.57
C GLY A 108 6.26 -18.31 -3.59
N GLN A 109 5.18 -18.18 -2.82
CA GLN A 109 4.67 -19.23 -1.93
C GLN A 109 3.74 -20.21 -2.64
N GLY A 110 3.43 -20.01 -3.93
CA GLY A 110 2.51 -20.84 -4.70
C GLY A 110 1.04 -20.71 -4.27
N GLN A 111 0.69 -19.66 -3.52
CA GLN A 111 -0.65 -19.45 -2.98
C GLN A 111 -1.68 -19.03 -4.04
N LEU A 112 -1.19 -18.55 -5.18
CA LEU A 112 -1.99 -18.12 -6.33
C LEU A 112 -1.95 -19.13 -7.48
N GLY A 113 -1.64 -20.40 -7.17
CA GLY A 113 -1.57 -21.50 -8.13
C GLY A 113 -0.35 -21.40 -9.06
N THR A 114 -0.54 -21.79 -10.32
CA THR A 114 0.51 -21.71 -11.36
C THR A 114 0.52 -20.37 -12.11
N ALA A 115 -0.30 -19.41 -11.69
CA ALA A 115 -0.41 -18.13 -12.35
C ALA A 115 0.81 -17.26 -12.06
N VAL A 116 1.48 -16.81 -13.12
CA VAL A 116 2.50 -15.77 -13.03
C VAL A 116 1.81 -14.42 -13.00
N LEU A 117 2.09 -13.60 -11.99
CA LEU A 117 1.40 -12.33 -11.78
C LEU A 117 2.20 -11.21 -12.44
N ASP A 118 1.65 -10.65 -13.52
CA ASP A 118 2.27 -9.50 -14.19
C ASP A 118 1.99 -8.21 -13.37
N VAL A 119 2.77 -8.02 -12.31
CA VAL A 119 2.73 -6.84 -11.44
C VAL A 119 3.95 -5.98 -11.74
N ARG A 120 3.72 -4.73 -12.12
CA ARG A 120 4.78 -3.77 -12.48
C ARG A 120 4.61 -2.50 -11.69
N VAL A 121 5.70 -2.06 -11.07
CA VAL A 121 5.78 -0.77 -10.39
C VAL A 121 6.36 0.29 -11.34
N GLU A 122 5.99 1.54 -11.15
CA GLU A 122 6.52 2.66 -11.92
C GLU A 122 7.87 3.08 -11.35
N VAL A 123 8.91 2.86 -12.14
CA VAL A 123 10.30 3.03 -11.74
C VAL A 123 10.89 4.27 -12.41
N PRO A 124 11.61 5.14 -11.66
CA PRO A 124 12.31 6.28 -12.24
C PRO A 124 13.25 5.90 -13.39
N GLU A 125 13.45 6.82 -14.32
CA GLU A 125 14.31 6.57 -15.47
C GLU A 125 15.75 6.21 -15.04
N GLY A 126 16.34 5.22 -15.72
CA GLY A 126 17.70 4.74 -15.42
C GLY A 126 17.83 3.87 -14.17
N TRP A 127 16.75 3.59 -13.44
CA TRP A 127 16.76 2.63 -12.34
C TRP A 127 16.59 1.20 -12.86
N ASP A 128 17.27 0.27 -12.19
CA ASP A 128 17.02 -1.15 -12.37
C ASP A 128 15.61 -1.49 -11.87
N ARG A 129 14.88 -2.31 -12.62
CA ARG A 129 13.47 -2.67 -12.34
C ARG A 129 13.34 -3.98 -11.56
N THR A 130 14.44 -4.66 -11.25
CA THR A 130 14.41 -5.89 -10.45
C THR A 130 13.96 -5.58 -9.03
N PRO A 131 13.09 -6.41 -8.42
CA PRO A 131 12.62 -6.18 -7.06
C PRO A 131 13.75 -5.99 -6.04
N GLN A 132 14.84 -6.75 -6.17
CA GLN A 132 15.97 -6.66 -5.24
C GLN A 132 16.69 -5.30 -5.30
N GLU A 133 16.95 -4.78 -6.50
CA GLU A 133 17.65 -3.50 -6.64
C GLU A 133 16.73 -2.32 -6.31
N LEU A 134 15.43 -2.42 -6.61
CA LEU A 134 14.44 -1.44 -6.15
C LEU A 134 14.36 -1.39 -4.62
N GLN A 135 14.26 -2.54 -3.95
CA GLN A 135 14.23 -2.62 -2.49
C GLN A 135 15.48 -1.97 -1.88
N LYS A 136 16.66 -2.34 -2.39
CA LYS A 136 17.94 -1.78 -1.95
C LYS A 136 17.99 -0.26 -2.10
N ARG A 137 17.52 0.29 -3.22
CA ARG A 137 17.49 1.75 -3.43
C ARG A 137 16.50 2.45 -2.51
N LEU A 138 15.32 1.88 -2.31
CA LEU A 138 14.32 2.44 -1.37
C LEU A 138 14.85 2.43 0.07
N LEU A 139 15.55 1.37 0.49
CA LEU A 139 16.21 1.30 1.79
C LEU A 139 17.33 2.35 1.90
N GLN A 140 18.17 2.50 0.88
CA GLN A 140 19.21 3.53 0.85
C GLN A 140 18.66 4.97 0.86
N ALA A 141 17.46 5.17 0.30
CA ALA A 141 16.73 6.43 0.37
C ALA A 141 16.02 6.66 1.72
N GLY A 142 16.14 5.73 2.66
CA GLY A 142 15.57 5.84 3.99
C GLY A 142 14.05 5.64 4.03
N ALA A 143 13.44 4.96 3.04
CA ALA A 143 11.98 4.82 2.96
C ALA A 143 11.34 4.21 4.22
N LEU A 144 12.05 3.29 4.88
CA LEU A 144 11.62 2.60 6.10
C LEU A 144 12.33 3.10 7.37
N GLU A 145 13.08 4.21 7.32
CA GLU A 145 13.67 4.87 8.49
C GLU A 145 12.58 5.64 9.25
N ILE A 146 11.75 4.89 9.97
CA ILE A 146 10.61 5.41 10.71
C ILE A 146 10.97 5.52 12.19
N GLU A 147 10.63 6.64 12.82
CA GLU A 147 10.90 6.86 14.24
C GLU A 147 10.10 5.87 15.10
N PRO A 148 10.66 5.36 16.22
CA PRO A 148 9.98 4.38 17.07
C PRO A 148 8.57 4.79 17.52
N GLN A 149 8.39 6.08 17.83
CA GLN A 149 7.09 6.62 18.22
C GLN A 149 6.06 6.58 17.06
N ALA A 150 6.52 6.84 15.82
CA ALA A 150 5.68 6.74 14.63
C ALA A 150 5.35 5.27 14.30
N ILE A 151 6.26 4.32 14.56
CA ILE A 151 5.98 2.88 14.47
C ILE A 151 4.87 2.47 15.43
N GLU A 152 4.94 2.90 16.70
CA GLU A 152 3.90 2.58 17.69
C GLU A 152 2.55 3.24 17.36
N ALA A 153 2.56 4.46 16.83
CA ALA A 153 1.37 5.10 16.30
C ALA A 153 0.78 4.31 15.12
N PHE A 154 1.62 3.96 14.14
CA PHE A 154 1.21 3.17 12.99
C PHE A 154 0.59 1.83 13.40
N LYS A 155 1.20 1.08 14.33
CA LYS A 155 0.65 -0.20 14.81
C LYS A 155 -0.78 -0.08 15.32
N ARG A 156 -1.10 1.00 16.07
CA ARG A 156 -2.48 1.24 16.55
C ARG A 156 -3.44 1.53 15.40
N VAL A 157 -3.01 2.38 14.46
CA VAL A 157 -3.81 2.72 13.26
C VAL A 157 -4.04 1.47 12.40
N LYS A 158 -3.00 0.65 12.18
CA LYS A 158 -3.07 -0.61 11.42
C LYS A 158 -4.00 -1.62 12.08
N ALA A 159 -3.90 -1.82 13.39
CA ALA A 159 -4.82 -2.69 14.11
C ALA A 159 -6.29 -2.23 13.99
N SER A 160 -6.53 -0.92 14.10
CA SER A 160 -7.85 -0.32 13.92
C SER A 160 -8.37 -0.49 12.48
N TRP A 161 -7.50 -0.23 11.50
CA TRP A 161 -7.77 -0.47 10.09
C TRP A 161 -8.17 -1.93 9.86
N ASP A 162 -7.35 -2.89 10.29
CA ASP A 162 -7.58 -4.33 10.06
C ASP A 162 -8.85 -4.84 10.77
N ALA A 163 -9.17 -4.34 11.97
CA ALA A 163 -10.40 -4.71 12.67
C ALA A 163 -11.67 -4.29 11.90
N MET A 164 -11.59 -3.26 11.05
CA MET A 164 -12.69 -2.83 10.19
C MET A 164 -12.84 -3.72 8.95
N ASN A 165 -11.81 -4.49 8.55
CA ASN A 165 -11.88 -5.49 7.48
C ASN A 165 -12.61 -6.77 7.90
N THR A 166 -12.62 -7.11 9.20
CA THR A 166 -13.19 -8.38 9.70
C THR A 166 -14.71 -8.34 9.87
N LYS A 167 -15.37 -7.25 9.47
CA LYS A 167 -16.84 -7.14 9.45
C LYS A 167 -17.34 -7.13 8.00
N ALA A 168 -17.34 -8.31 7.38
CA ALA A 168 -18.16 -8.63 6.22
C ALA A 168 -18.70 -10.05 6.43
#